data_AF-A0A9R1CWG4-F1
#
_entry.id   AF-A0A9R1CWG4-F1
#
_cell.length_a   1.000
_cell.length_b   1.000
_cell.length_c   1.000
_cell.angle_alpha   90.00
_cell.angle_beta   90.00
_cell.angle_gamma   90.00
#
_symmetry.space_group_name_H-M   'P 1'
#
loop_
_entity.id
_entity.type
_entity.pdbx_description
1 polymer ?
#
loop_
_entity_poly.entity_id
_entity_poly.type
_entity_poly.pdbx_seq_one_letter_code
_entity_poly.pdbx_strand_id
1 'polypeptide(L)' 'MSGAATRGSVAEDDVEADLDLAELIEQHESTDWNAVPGVSAAEAGAWTQRLIEARNRVQEGL' A
#
# COMPACT_ATOMS: atom_id res chain seq x y z
N MET A 1 -16.88 -0.17 40.77
CA MET A 1 -17.08 -0.74 39.43
C MET A 1 -16.88 0.39 38.43
N SER A 2 -15.79 0.39 37.68
CA SER A 2 -15.65 1.22 36.47
C SER A 2 -14.74 0.46 35.52
N GLY A 3 -15.37 -0.39 34.70
CA GLY A 3 -14.77 -0.83 33.45
C GLY A 3 -15.05 0.25 32.41
N ALA A 4 -13.99 0.88 31.91
CA ALA A 4 -14.01 1.56 30.63
C ALA A 4 -12.93 0.86 29.80
N ALA A 5 -13.32 -0.24 29.15
CA ALA A 5 -12.51 -0.81 28.09
C ALA A 5 -12.61 0.14 26.91
N THR A 6 -11.58 0.96 26.70
CA THR A 6 -11.36 1.65 25.42
C THR A 6 -11.19 0.57 24.35
N ARG A 7 -12.30 0.23 23.68
CA ARG A 7 -12.31 -0.50 22.42
C ARG A 7 -12.45 0.56 21.32
N GLY A 8 -11.30 0.99 20.82
CA GLY A 8 -11.09 1.90 19.69
C GLY A 8 -9.59 2.16 19.71
N SER A 9 -8.79 1.95 18.69
CA SER A 9 -8.96 1.91 17.25
C SER A 9 -8.04 0.81 16.72
N VAL A 10 -8.56 -0.17 15.99
CA VAL A 10 -7.74 -1.08 15.17
C VAL A 10 -8.34 -1.20 13.75
N ALA A 11 -9.60 -0.82 13.55
CA ALA A 11 -10.30 -1.08 12.30
C ALA A 11 -10.43 0.13 11.37
N GLU A 12 -10.12 1.35 11.83
CA GLU A 12 -10.26 2.57 11.00
C GLU A 12 -8.91 2.95 10.39
N ASP A 13 -7.82 2.92 11.18
CA ASP A 13 -6.45 3.19 10.70
C ASP A 13 -5.96 2.14 9.67
N ASP A 14 -6.30 0.86 9.83
CA ASP A 14 -5.92 -0.20 8.88
C ASP A 14 -6.69 -0.11 7.55
N VAL A 15 -7.94 0.36 7.57
CA VAL A 15 -8.76 0.52 6.35
C VAL A 15 -8.33 1.76 5.56
N GLU A 16 -7.92 2.84 6.25
CA GLU A 16 -7.36 4.04 5.62
C GLU A 16 -5.99 3.73 4.99
N ALA A 17 -5.12 2.96 5.66
CA ALA A 17 -3.85 2.49 5.11
C ALA A 17 -4.01 1.53 3.91
N ASP A 18 -5.03 0.67 3.92
CA ASP A 18 -5.34 -0.24 2.80
C ASP A 18 -5.89 0.49 1.57
N LEU A 19 -6.72 1.51 1.78
CA LEU A 19 -7.19 2.38 0.70
C LEU A 19 -6.05 3.21 0.11
N ASP A 20 -5.16 3.72 0.97
CA ASP A 20 -3.93 4.41 0.56
C ASP A 20 -3.03 3.50 -0.28
N LEU A 21 -2.89 2.22 0.08
CA LEU A 21 -2.06 1.27 -0.67
C LEU A 21 -2.64 0.94 -2.05
N ALA A 22 -3.96 0.73 -2.14
CA ALA A 22 -4.62 0.48 -3.42
C ALA A 22 -4.48 1.68 -4.36
N GLU A 23 -4.69 2.90 -3.85
CA GLU A 23 -4.52 4.13 -4.62
C GLU A 23 -3.06 4.33 -5.06
N LEU A 24 -2.09 4.05 -4.19
CA LEU A 24 -0.67 4.14 -4.52
C LEU A 24 -0.27 3.17 -5.63
N ILE A 25 -0.86 1.96 -5.65
CA ILE A 25 -0.64 0.97 -6.71
C ILE A 25 -1.21 1.45 -8.04
N GLU A 26 -2.42 1.97 -8.04
CA GLU A 26 -3.06 2.48 -9.26
C GLU A 26 -2.28 3.68 -9.83
N GLN A 27 -1.85 4.61 -8.98
CA GLN A 27 -0.99 5.74 -9.37
C GLN A 27 0.35 5.25 -9.94
N HIS A 28 0.98 4.25 -9.31
CA HIS A 28 2.24 3.68 -9.76
C HIS A 28 2.12 2.98 -11.12
N GLU A 29 1.04 2.23 -11.36
CA GLU A 29 0.76 1.55 -12.62
C GLU A 29 0.41 2.53 -13.76
N SER A 30 -0.24 3.65 -13.45
CA SER A 30 -0.59 4.69 -14.43
C SER A 30 0.59 5.58 -14.83
N THR A 31 1.69 5.54 -14.09
CA THR A 31 2.88 6.36 -14.34
C THR A 31 3.67 5.84 -15.53
N ASP A 32 3.96 6.69 -16.52
CA ASP A 32 4.90 6.37 -17.58
C ASP A 32 6.34 6.49 -17.08
N TRP A 33 6.86 5.38 -16.55
CA TRP A 33 8.21 5.29 -16.01
C TRP A 33 9.31 5.57 -17.04
N ASN A 34 9.04 5.48 -18.35
CA ASN A 34 10.01 5.86 -19.38
C ASN A 34 10.17 7.37 -19.50
N ALA A 35 9.18 8.14 -19.07
CA ALA A 35 9.23 9.60 -19.05
C ALA A 35 9.95 10.15 -17.81
N VAL A 36 10.28 9.31 -16.83
CA VAL A 36 10.96 9.71 -15.59
C VAL A 36 12.48 9.68 -15.80
N PRO A 37 13.17 10.84 -15.81
CA PRO A 37 14.61 10.88 -16.04
C PRO A 37 15.37 10.16 -14.91
N GLY A 38 16.30 9.29 -15.28
CA GLY A 38 17.16 8.59 -14.32
C GLY A 38 16.55 7.35 -13.68
N VAL A 39 15.29 7.01 -13.98
CA VAL A 39 14.69 5.73 -13.58
C VAL A 39 14.81 4.76 -14.75
N SER A 40 15.40 3.60 -14.49
CA SER A 40 15.45 2.53 -15.50
C SER A 40 14.16 1.69 -15.46
N ALA A 41 13.80 1.10 -16.60
CA ALA A 41 12.66 0.17 -16.67
C ALA A 41 12.81 -1.03 -15.70
N ALA A 42 14.05 -1.49 -15.46
CA ALA A 42 14.33 -2.55 -14.51
C ALA A 42 14.05 -2.13 -13.05
N GLU A 43 14.36 -0.88 -12.71
CA GLU A 43 14.16 -0.31 -11.38
C GLU A 43 12.67 -0.04 -11.11
N ALA A 44 11.95 0.51 -12.09
CA ALA A 44 10.50 0.62 -12.05
C ALA A 44 9.84 -0.76 -11.87
N GLY A 45 10.25 -1.77 -12.66
CA GLY A 45 9.75 -3.14 -12.53
C GLY A 45 10.00 -3.75 -11.14
N ALA A 46 11.15 -3.46 -10.52
CA ALA A 46 11.45 -3.90 -9.17
C ALA A 46 10.59 -3.20 -8.10
N TRP A 47 10.17 -1.95 -8.30
CA TRP A 47 9.20 -1.27 -7.44
C TRP A 47 7.79 -1.84 -7.61
N THR A 48 7.36 -2.11 -8.86
CA THR A 48 6.06 -2.72 -9.14
C THR A 48 5.92 -4.10 -8.46
N GLN A 49 6.95 -4.94 -8.52
CA GLN A 49 6.93 -6.24 -7.82
C GLN A 49 6.78 -6.08 -6.30
N ARG A 50 7.52 -5.14 -5.69
CA ARG A 50 7.42 -4.88 -4.24
C ARG A 50 6.03 -4.39 -3.84
N LEU A 51 5.40 -3.55 -4.66
CA LEU A 51 4.03 -3.06 -4.43
C LEU A 51 3.01 -4.21 -4.48
N ILE A 52 3.12 -5.10 -5.47
CA ILE A 52 2.26 -6.28 -5.59
C ILE A 52 2.45 -7.21 -4.38
N GLU A 53 3.69 -7.45 -3.96
CA GLU A 53 3.97 -8.26 -2.78
C GLU A 53 3.40 -7.64 -1.50
N ALA A 54 3.53 -6.32 -1.33
CA ALA A 54 2.96 -5.61 -0.19
C ALA A 54 1.43 -5.76 -0.17
N ARG A 55 0.76 -5.58 -1.32
CA ARG A 55 -0.68 -5.81 -1.46
C ARG A 55 -1.08 -7.24 -1.06
N ASN A 56 -0.34 -8.23 -1.55
CA ASN A 56 -0.67 -9.62 -1.26
C ASN A 56 -0.52 -9.93 0.24
N ARG A 57 0.52 -9.40 0.92
CA ARG A 57 0.69 -9.57 2.38
C ARG A 57 -0.46 -8.98 3.17
N VAL A 58 -0.88 -7.76 2.81
CA VAL A 58 -2.04 -7.08 3.41
C VAL A 58 -3.32 -7.90 3.22
N GLN A 59 -3.60 -8.38 2.00
CA GLN A 59 -4.78 -9.20 1.70
C GLN A 59 -4.77 -10.56 2.41
N GLU A 60 -3.58 -11.11 2.66
CA GLU A 60 -3.40 -12.35 3.42
C GLU A 60 -3.49 -12.15 4.94
N GLY A 61 -3.66 -10.90 5.42
CA GLY A 61 -3.85 -10.57 6.83
C GLY A 61 -2.58 -10.74 7.67
N LEU A 62 -1.41 -10.51 7.06
CA LEU A 62 -0.08 -10.75 7.64
C LEU A 62 0.68 -9.47 7.97
#